data_AF-A0A968E4B7-F1
#
_entry.id   AF-A0A968E4B7-F1
#
_cell.length_a   1.000
_cell.length_b   1.000
_cell.length_c   1.000
_cell.angle_alpha   90.00
_cell.angle_beta   90.00
_cell.angle_gamma   90.00
#
_symmetry.space_group_name_H-M   'P 1'
#
loop_
_entity.id
_entity.type
_entity.pdbx_description
1 polymer ?
#
loop_
_entity_poly.entity_id
_entity_poly.type
_entity_poly.pdbx_seq_one_letter_code
_entity_poly.pdbx_strand_id
1 'polypeptide(L)' 'LGIKTVAEFVETPETLELLKNYGIDYAQGYLLGKPSRIPEIPELKT' A
#
# COMPACT_ATOMS: atom_id res chain seq x y z
N LEU A 1 0.91 -15.96 -15.05
CA LEU A 1 -0.12 -16.18 -14.01
C LEU A 1 -1.18 -15.10 -14.02
N GLY A 2 -0.88 -13.82 -14.33
CA GLY A 2 -1.92 -12.78 -14.50
C GLY A 2 -2.69 -12.43 -13.22
N ILE A 3 -2.06 -12.68 -12.07
CA ILE A 3 -2.64 -12.49 -10.74
C ILE A 3 -2.13 -11.16 -10.20
N LYS A 4 -3.02 -10.37 -9.61
CA LYS A 4 -2.65 -9.15 -8.88
C LYS A 4 -2.13 -9.49 -7.49
N THR A 5 -1.17 -8.71 -7.02
CA THR A 5 -0.45 -8.92 -5.76
C THR A 5 -0.73 -7.79 -4.77
N VAL A 6 -0.81 -8.15 -3.49
CA VAL A 6 -0.89 -7.20 -2.39
C VAL A 6 0.24 -7.45 -1.42
N ALA A 7 0.98 -6.40 -1.06
CA ALA A 7 1.97 -6.43 0.00
C ALA A 7 1.35 -5.87 1.29
N GLU A 8 1.35 -6.67 2.35
CA GLU A 8 0.94 -6.27 3.69
C GLU A 8 2.15 -5.88 4.54
N PHE A 9 1.90 -5.17 5.65
CA PHE A 9 2.93 -4.70 6.61
C PHE A 9 3.90 -3.66 6.04
N VAL A 10 3.43 -2.77 5.17
CA VAL A 10 4.22 -1.65 4.64
C VAL A 10 4.28 -0.50 5.67
N GLU A 11 5.43 -0.35 6.34
CA GLU A 11 5.61 0.61 7.43
C GLU A 11 6.60 1.74 7.14
N THR A 12 7.39 1.64 6.06
CA THR A 12 8.40 2.66 5.70
C THR A 12 8.31 3.11 4.24
N PRO A 13 8.60 4.39 3.92
CA PRO A 13 8.65 4.89 2.55
C PRO A 13 9.56 4.08 1.63
N GLU A 14 10.70 3.61 2.14
CA GLU A 14 11.69 2.81 1.40
C GLU A 14 11.10 1.45 0.99
N THR A 15 10.33 0.82 1.88
CA THR A 15 9.62 -0.43 1.57
C THR A 15 8.60 -0.21 0.46
N LEU A 16 7.82 0.87 0.54
CA LEU A 16 6.83 1.22 -0.48
C LEU A 16 7.48 1.49 -1.85
N GLU A 17 8.64 2.17 -1.87
CA GLU A 17 9.39 2.43 -3.10
C GLU A 17 9.92 1.14 -3.74
N LEU A 18 10.49 0.23 -2.96
CA LEU A 18 10.93 -1.08 -3.44
C LEU A 18 9.76 -1.89 -4.03
N LEU A 19 8.61 -1.94 -3.36
CA LEU A 19 7.43 -2.66 -3.83
C LEU A 19 6.92 -2.12 -5.17
N LYS A 20 6.94 -0.79 -5.37
CA LYS A 20 6.62 -0.18 -6.67
C LYS A 20 7.60 -0.63 -7.75
N ASN A 21 8.90 -0.63 -7.45
CA ASN A 21 9.94 -1.05 -8.39
C ASN A 21 9.86 -2.55 -8.73
N TYR A 22 9.33 -3.37 -7.83
CA TYR A 22 9.09 -4.80 -8.04
C TYR A 22 7.79 -5.11 -8.80
N GLY A 23 6.99 -4.09 -9.11
CA GLY A 23 5.73 -4.25 -9.85
C GLY A 23 4.60 -4.85 -9.01
N ILE A 24 4.61 -4.63 -7.70
CA ILE A 24 3.51 -5.01 -6.82
C ILE A 24 2.31 -4.08 -7.06
N ASP A 25 1.11 -4.66 -7.20
CA ASP A 25 -0.09 -3.93 -7.61
C ASP A 25 -0.68 -3.07 -6.48
N TYR A 26 -0.67 -3.59 -5.26
CA TYR A 26 -1.30 -2.95 -4.09
C TYR A 26 -0.43 -3.06 -2.84
N ALA A 27 -0.59 -2.10 -1.93
CA ALA A 27 0.11 -2.09 -0.65
C ALA A 27 -0.84 -1.71 0.48
N GLN A 28 -0.67 -2.36 1.64
CA GLN A 28 -1.32 -2.02 2.89
C GLN A 28 -0.28 -2.01 4.01
N GLY A 29 -0.37 -1.00 4.89
CA GLY A 29 0.39 -0.97 6.13
C GLY A 29 0.26 0.38 6.81
N TYR A 30 0.81 0.49 8.02
CA TYR A 30 0.63 1.66 8.87
C TYR A 30 1.21 2.94 8.29
N LEU A 31 2.13 2.83 7.31
CA LEU A 31 2.60 3.97 6.52
C LEU A 31 1.46 4.65 5.75
N LEU A 32 0.55 3.86 5.18
CA LEU A 32 -0.53 4.31 4.31
C LEU A 32 -1.82 4.61 5.09
N GLY A 33 -2.02 3.90 6.19
CA GLY A 33 -3.16 4.10 7.07
C GLY A 33 -3.24 3.01 8.13
N LYS A 34 -3.73 3.38 9.31
CA LYS A 34 -4.00 2.40 10.38
C LYS A 34 -5.39 1.80 10.20
N PRO A 35 -5.59 0.51 10.56
CA PRO A 35 -6.91 -0.10 10.63
C PRO A 35 -7.84 0.76 11.48
N SER A 36 -9.04 1.01 10.96
CA SER A 36 -10.05 1.82 11.61
C SER A 36 -11.43 1.32 11.23
N ARG A 37 -12.42 1.57 12.10
CA ARG A 37 -13.81 1.15 11.87
C ARG A 37 -14.40 1.83 10.63
N ILE A 38 -13.97 3.05 10.37
CA ILE A 38 -14.29 3.83 9.17
C ILE A 38 -12.95 4.28 8.60
N PRO A 39 -12.45 3.64 7.54
CA PRO A 39 -11.21 4.03 6.89
C PRO A 39 -11.29 5.47 6.40
N GLU A 40 -10.32 6.29 6.79
CA GLU A 40 -10.05 7.53 6.08
C GLU A 40 -9.60 7.15 4.67
N ILE A 41 -10.35 7.58 3.66
CA ILE A 41 -9.93 7.47 2.27
C ILE A 41 -9.11 8.74 2.01
N PRO A 42 -7.78 8.65 1.83
CA PRO A 42 -6.99 9.81 1.49
C PRO A 42 -7.55 10.42 0.21
N GLU A 43 -7.67 11.75 0.17
CA GLU A 43 -8.05 12.45 -1.06
C GLU A 43 -7.15 11.98 -2.19
N LEU A 44 -7.74 11.34 -3.21
CA LEU A 44 -7.04 10.98 -4.43
C LEU A 44 -6.64 12.29 -5.12
N LYS A 45 -5.43 12.76 -4.84
CA LYS A 45 -4.81 13.83 -5.63
C LYS A 45 -4.46 13.20 -6.97
N THR A 46 -5.27 13.54 -7.97
CA THR A 46 -5.01 13.29 -9.40
C THR A 46 -3.67 13.88 -9.81
#